data_AF-A0AAU9CIA1-F1
#
_entry.id   AF-A0AAU9CIA1-F1
#
_cell.length_a   1.000
_cell.length_b   1.000
_cell.length_c   1.000
_cell.angle_alpha   90.00
_cell.angle_beta   90.00
_cell.angle_gamma   90.00
#
_symmetry.space_group_name_H-M   'P 1'
#
loop_
_entity.id
_entity.type
_entity.pdbx_description
1 polymer ?
#
loop_
_entity_poly.entity_id
_entity_poly.type
_entity_poly.pdbx_seq_one_letter_code
_entity_poly.pdbx_strand_id
1 'polypeptide(L)'
;MRAKAVAAGTDLQLTSRADVVLLCLGLDEIRETEGAERQDMCLAASQVALVSQLAAVSPNMAVSPNIVVLLSAGAPVETGWDKDVKALVHLCLGGQAGARAALDVVCGLVNPSGKLAETWPHALADTATAGSYPAEKKHALYKEALYVGYRIFDSAQVNVAYPFGFGLSYTTFDYSDLQVEVQDGSDPQVKVSCAVANTGPVVGAEVVQLYVAKPEGDVFRPAQEIRAFDEVVLEPGQSARVGFEMSGRDFAYYHVGNSEWEIEGGTYELRVSASSRDVRLRAAVELSGTGAANPYEGLDVEVYKRAQVSRASDEAFAAILGHRGPQSRCYRGRRQVSRTPGHLNATARIDTGFSAARCAGRPVFHGGARAAGCPRGLRKPRCFMGICGRRCSWGSMGLT
;
A
#
# COMPACT_ATOMS: atom_id res chain seq x y z
N MET A 1 21.88 25.34 -5.58
CA MET A 1 22.33 24.01 -5.10
C MET A 1 23.36 23.45 -6.07
N ARG A 2 24.58 23.14 -5.63
CA ARG A 2 25.55 22.37 -6.45
C ARG A 2 25.41 20.90 -6.05
N ALA A 3 24.61 20.13 -6.80
CA ALA A 3 24.52 18.70 -6.60
C ALA A 3 25.75 18.02 -7.23
N LYS A 4 26.50 17.24 -6.44
CA LYS A 4 27.54 16.34 -6.93
C LYS A 4 27.14 14.92 -6.54
N ALA A 5 27.08 14.02 -7.53
CA ALA A 5 26.95 12.59 -7.29
C ALA A 5 28.28 12.06 -6.73
N VAL A 6 28.23 11.18 -5.73
CA VAL A 6 29.44 10.66 -5.08
C VAL A 6 29.31 9.16 -4.81
N ALA A 7 30.44 8.45 -4.87
CA ALA A 7 30.59 7.02 -4.62
C ALA A 7 31.73 6.77 -3.60
N ALA A 8 31.55 5.68 -2.83
CA ALA A 8 32.30 5.32 -1.62
C ALA A 8 33.81 5.59 -1.64
N GLY A 9 34.29 6.30 -0.61
CA GLY A 9 35.69 6.67 -0.35
C GLY A 9 35.95 8.18 -0.50
N THR A 10 35.44 8.79 -1.56
CA THR A 10 35.40 10.26 -1.77
C THR A 10 34.28 10.97 -1.00
N ASP A 11 33.36 10.20 -0.43
CA ASP A 11 32.09 10.66 0.13
C ASP A 11 32.24 11.53 1.38
N LEU A 12 33.07 11.15 2.34
CA LEU A 12 33.13 11.83 3.65
C LEU A 12 33.71 13.26 3.54
N GLN A 13 34.70 13.47 2.67
CA GLN A 13 35.30 14.80 2.44
C GLN A 13 34.39 15.74 1.64
N LEU A 14 33.54 15.21 0.76
CA LEU A 14 32.57 16.01 0.02
C LEU A 14 31.36 16.34 0.89
N THR A 15 30.94 15.39 1.72
CA THR A 15 29.86 15.54 2.70
C THR A 15 30.19 16.62 3.72
N SER A 16 31.46 16.72 4.18
CA SER A 16 31.87 17.77 5.11
C SER A 16 31.83 19.20 4.54
N ARG A 17 31.57 19.35 3.23
CA ARG A 17 31.49 20.65 2.55
C ARG A 17 30.09 20.95 2.01
N ALA A 18 29.10 20.12 2.31
CA ALA A 18 27.73 20.25 1.79
C ALA A 18 26.75 20.59 2.92
N ASP A 19 25.85 21.55 2.65
CA ASP A 19 24.78 21.92 3.60
C ASP A 19 23.70 20.83 3.70
N VAL A 20 23.47 20.12 2.59
CA VAL A 20 22.49 19.04 2.45
C VAL A 20 23.11 17.93 1.60
N VAL A 21 22.91 16.69 2.04
CA VAL A 21 23.38 15.48 1.36
C VAL A 21 22.14 14.72 0.88
N LEU A 22 21.97 14.60 -0.44
CA LEU A 22 20.94 13.74 -1.03
C LEU A 22 21.53 12.35 -1.22
N LEU A 23 21.03 11.38 -0.45
CA LEU A 23 21.52 10.00 -0.48
C LEU A 23 20.46 9.11 -1.13
N CYS A 24 20.78 8.56 -2.31
CA CYS A 24 19.90 7.64 -3.01
C CYS A 24 20.14 6.22 -2.49
N LEU A 25 19.13 5.64 -1.84
CA LEU A 25 19.14 4.27 -1.36
C LEU A 25 18.08 3.45 -2.11
N GLY A 26 18.19 2.13 -2.06
CA GLY A 26 17.17 1.28 -2.66
C GLY A 26 17.50 -0.19 -2.74
N LEU A 27 16.52 -0.93 -3.23
CA LEU A 27 16.67 -2.34 -3.59
C LEU A 27 17.24 -2.44 -5.01
N ASP A 28 18.07 -3.45 -5.24
CA ASP A 28 18.54 -3.77 -6.58
C ASP A 28 17.48 -4.56 -7.36
N GLU A 29 17.62 -4.61 -8.68
CA GLU A 29 16.67 -5.26 -9.60
C GLU A 29 16.46 -6.75 -9.28
N ILE A 30 17.47 -7.42 -8.71
CA ILE A 30 17.41 -8.85 -8.39
C ILE A 30 16.59 -9.07 -7.11
N ARG A 31 16.62 -8.12 -6.17
CA ARG A 31 15.82 -8.17 -4.95
C ARG A 31 14.32 -7.99 -5.22
N GLU A 32 13.92 -7.34 -6.31
CA GLU A 32 12.50 -7.11 -6.64
C GLU A 32 12.19 -7.58 -8.06
N THR A 33 12.35 -8.89 -8.32
CA THR A 33 12.12 -9.50 -9.64
C THR A 33 10.93 -10.45 -9.65
N GLU A 34 10.26 -10.53 -10.80
CA GLU A 34 9.29 -11.59 -11.05
C GLU A 34 9.95 -12.97 -10.95
N GLY A 35 9.24 -13.92 -10.35
CA GLY A 35 9.67 -15.31 -10.24
C GLY A 35 10.59 -15.62 -9.05
N ALA A 36 10.91 -14.64 -8.23
CA ALA A 36 11.63 -14.84 -6.97
C ALA A 36 11.07 -13.95 -5.86
N GLU A 37 11.18 -14.45 -4.62
CA GLU A 37 10.77 -13.72 -3.42
C GLU A 37 12.00 -13.29 -2.64
N ARG A 38 11.92 -12.11 -2.01
CA ARG A 38 12.95 -11.66 -1.07
C ARG A 38 13.05 -12.59 0.13
N GLN A 39 14.26 -12.74 0.65
CA GLN A 39 14.53 -13.52 1.86
C GLN A 39 14.53 -12.64 3.13
N ASP A 40 14.69 -11.34 2.97
CA ASP A 40 14.71 -10.34 4.02
C ASP A 40 14.08 -9.02 3.54
N MET A 41 13.78 -8.14 4.47
CA MET A 41 13.31 -6.77 4.19
C MET A 41 14.46 -5.75 4.24
N CYS A 42 15.71 -6.19 4.31
CA CYS A 42 16.84 -5.29 4.54
C CYS A 42 17.25 -4.58 3.25
N LEU A 43 17.81 -3.37 3.41
CA LEU A 43 18.69 -2.81 2.38
C LEU A 43 20.05 -3.53 2.41
N ALA A 44 20.84 -3.36 1.35
CA ALA A 44 22.21 -3.87 1.36
C ALA A 44 22.99 -3.27 2.55
N ALA A 45 23.71 -4.12 3.30
CA ALA A 45 24.44 -3.71 4.50
C ALA A 45 25.44 -2.57 4.24
N SER A 46 26.01 -2.50 3.03
CA SER A 46 26.88 -1.41 2.59
C SER A 46 26.16 -0.05 2.53
N GLN A 47 24.89 -0.03 2.11
CA GLN A 47 24.07 1.19 2.09
C GLN A 47 23.77 1.67 3.51
N VAL A 48 23.39 0.76 4.41
CA VAL A 48 23.13 1.07 5.83
C VAL A 48 24.40 1.55 6.53
N ALA A 49 25.55 0.90 6.26
CA ALA A 49 26.84 1.32 6.77
C ALA A 49 27.23 2.72 6.27
N LEU A 50 26.93 3.06 5.00
CA LEU A 50 27.17 4.39 4.45
C LEU A 50 26.36 5.46 5.18
N VAL A 51 25.06 5.23 5.45
CA VAL A 51 24.23 6.13 6.26
C VAL A 51 24.88 6.40 7.61
N SER A 52 25.26 5.33 8.31
CA SER A 52 25.89 5.42 9.64
C SER A 52 27.21 6.18 9.61
N GLN A 53 28.05 5.91 8.60
CA GLN A 53 29.34 6.59 8.41
C GLN A 53 29.14 8.08 8.15
N LEU A 54 28.20 8.46 7.28
CA LEU A 54 27.90 9.85 6.96
C LEU A 54 27.37 10.62 8.17
N ALA A 55 26.48 10.01 8.95
CA ALA A 55 26.00 10.58 10.21
C ALA A 55 27.15 10.78 11.22
N ALA A 56 28.10 9.84 11.25
CA ALA A 56 29.25 9.84 12.15
C ALA A 56 30.41 10.77 11.75
N VAL A 57 30.40 11.44 10.58
CA VAL A 57 31.41 12.47 10.19
C VAL A 57 31.39 13.70 11.12
N SER A 58 30.48 13.72 12.10
CA SER A 58 30.19 14.84 13.01
C SER A 58 31.18 15.17 14.16
N PRO A 59 32.29 14.46 14.51
CA PRO A 59 33.04 14.87 15.70
C PRO A 59 33.88 16.15 15.53
N ASN A 60 34.18 16.58 14.30
CA ASN A 60 35.00 17.77 14.03
C ASN A 60 34.25 18.90 13.28
N MET A 61 32.95 18.72 13.02
CA MET A 61 32.08 19.77 12.46
C MET A 61 31.07 20.18 13.52
N ALA A 62 30.87 21.49 13.71
CA ALA A 62 29.92 22.03 14.67
C ALA A 62 28.43 21.70 14.34
N VAL A 63 28.16 21.06 13.19
CA VAL A 63 26.81 20.72 12.71
C VAL A 63 26.85 19.35 12.02
N SER A 64 25.97 18.44 12.43
CA SER A 64 25.75 17.16 11.73
C SER A 64 25.18 17.39 10.32
N PRO A 65 25.60 16.63 9.29
CA PRO A 65 25.11 16.82 7.93
C PRO A 65 23.59 16.61 7.84
N ASN A 66 22.89 17.46 7.07
CA ASN A 66 21.47 17.28 6.78
C ASN A 66 21.32 16.21 5.69
N ILE A 67 21.23 14.95 6.11
CA ILE A 67 21.05 13.82 5.20
C ILE A 67 19.57 13.69 4.85
N VAL A 68 19.27 13.70 3.55
CA VAL A 68 17.95 13.44 2.98
C VAL A 68 18.04 12.18 2.12
N VAL A 69 17.29 11.15 2.48
CA VAL A 69 17.27 9.89 1.73
C VAL A 69 16.20 9.92 0.65
N LEU A 70 16.59 9.53 -0.57
CA LEU A 70 15.71 9.23 -1.68
C LEU A 70 15.67 7.71 -1.84
N LEU A 71 14.59 7.08 -1.41
CA LEU A 71 14.47 5.63 -1.34
C LEU A 71 13.68 5.07 -2.51
N SER A 72 14.35 4.31 -3.37
CA SER A 72 13.73 3.53 -4.45
C SER A 72 13.53 2.09 -3.99
N ALA A 73 12.29 1.73 -3.67
CA ALA A 73 11.92 0.38 -3.26
C ALA A 73 10.45 0.14 -3.61
N GLY A 74 10.17 -0.98 -4.29
CA GLY A 74 8.80 -1.37 -4.68
C GLY A 74 7.95 -1.88 -3.51
N ALA A 75 8.59 -2.42 -2.47
CA ALA A 75 7.95 -2.96 -1.27
C ALA A 75 8.62 -2.42 0.03
N PRO A 76 8.03 -2.64 1.22
CA PRO A 76 8.60 -2.15 2.47
C PRO A 76 10.01 -2.69 2.72
N VAL A 77 10.83 -1.87 3.38
CA VAL A 77 12.17 -2.23 3.86
C VAL A 77 12.33 -1.87 5.33
N GLU A 78 13.20 -2.58 6.04
CA GLU A 78 13.51 -2.26 7.43
C GLU A 78 14.22 -0.90 7.50
N THR A 79 13.72 -0.02 8.37
CA THR A 79 14.13 1.39 8.42
C THR A 79 14.94 1.76 9.66
N GLY A 80 15.54 0.83 10.40
CA GLY A 80 16.30 1.15 11.63
C GLY A 80 17.46 2.17 11.49
N TRP A 81 17.81 2.55 10.26
CA TRP A 81 18.77 3.57 9.87
C TRP A 81 18.17 4.98 9.72
N ASP A 82 16.84 5.12 9.70
CA ASP A 82 16.15 6.40 9.46
C ASP A 82 16.35 7.42 10.59
N LYS A 83 16.61 6.96 11.81
CA LYS A 83 17.02 7.78 12.96
C LYS A 83 18.27 8.65 12.70
N ASP A 84 19.10 8.24 11.75
CA ASP A 84 20.35 8.92 11.42
C ASP A 84 20.19 9.92 10.25
N VAL A 85 18.95 10.11 9.74
CA VAL A 85 18.65 11.02 8.62
C VAL A 85 17.60 12.06 9.02
N LYS A 86 17.56 13.19 8.28
CA LYS A 86 16.61 14.29 8.55
C LYS A 86 15.29 14.16 7.80
N ALA A 87 15.32 13.51 6.64
CA ALA A 87 14.14 13.25 5.83
C ALA A 87 14.31 11.98 5.01
N LEU A 88 13.20 11.32 4.76
CA LEU A 88 13.07 10.14 3.91
C LEU A 88 11.97 10.41 2.89
N VAL A 89 12.30 10.36 1.60
CA VAL A 89 11.35 10.43 0.49
C VAL A 89 11.29 9.05 -0.16
N HIS A 90 10.18 8.35 -0.01
CA HIS A 90 9.93 7.07 -0.67
C HIS A 90 9.44 7.32 -2.10
N LEU A 91 10.19 6.83 -3.08
CA LEU A 91 9.97 7.08 -4.51
C LEU A 91 9.28 5.91 -5.23
N CYS A 92 8.97 4.83 -4.51
CA CYS A 92 8.56 3.56 -5.09
C CYS A 92 9.51 3.15 -6.23
N LEU A 93 8.94 2.72 -7.37
CA LEU A 93 9.63 2.58 -8.65
C LEU A 93 9.13 3.67 -9.62
N GLY A 94 9.68 4.88 -9.49
CA GLY A 94 9.17 6.12 -10.12
C GLY A 94 9.24 6.22 -11.67
N GLY A 95 9.60 5.14 -12.36
CA GLY A 95 9.68 5.10 -13.83
C GLY A 95 10.66 6.12 -14.44
N GLN A 96 10.51 6.38 -15.75
CA GLN A 96 11.46 7.22 -16.51
C GLN A 96 11.54 8.69 -16.05
N ALA A 97 10.53 9.17 -15.31
CA ALA A 97 10.47 10.54 -14.78
C ALA A 97 10.77 10.62 -13.27
N GLY A 98 11.08 9.50 -12.62
CA GLY A 98 11.21 9.41 -11.15
C GLY A 98 12.28 10.35 -10.58
N ALA A 99 13.44 10.46 -11.23
CA ALA A 99 14.49 11.38 -10.79
C ALA A 99 14.05 12.86 -10.84
N ARG A 100 13.26 13.23 -11.85
CA ARG A 100 12.71 14.59 -11.96
C ARG A 100 11.68 14.85 -10.88
N ALA A 101 10.75 13.90 -10.66
CA ALA A 101 9.75 14.00 -9.62
C ALA A 101 10.38 14.13 -8.21
N ALA A 102 11.42 13.34 -7.93
CA ALA A 102 12.16 13.41 -6.67
C ALA A 102 12.77 14.81 -6.44
N LEU A 103 13.37 15.41 -7.47
CA LEU A 103 13.92 16.75 -7.38
C LEU A 103 12.85 17.82 -7.19
N ASP A 104 11.72 17.70 -7.89
CA ASP A 104 10.61 18.65 -7.74
C ASP A 104 10.05 18.61 -6.31
N VAL A 105 9.97 17.43 -5.68
CA VAL A 105 9.60 17.28 -4.26
C VAL A 105 10.65 17.89 -3.34
N VAL A 106 11.91 17.43 -3.41
CA VAL A 106 12.99 17.90 -2.51
C VAL A 106 13.21 19.41 -2.58
N CYS A 107 12.99 20.02 -3.75
CA CYS A 107 13.13 21.46 -3.93
C CYS A 107 11.87 22.26 -3.56
N GLY A 108 10.79 21.60 -3.12
CA GLY A 108 9.52 22.25 -2.79
C GLY A 108 8.73 22.77 -3.98
N LEU A 109 9.07 22.35 -5.21
CA LEU A 109 8.29 22.68 -6.41
C LEU A 109 6.96 21.90 -6.43
N VAL A 110 6.94 20.74 -5.78
CA VAL A 110 5.75 19.93 -5.53
C VAL A 110 5.71 19.61 -4.04
N ASN A 111 4.56 19.87 -3.40
CA ASN A 111 4.28 19.41 -2.04
C ASN A 111 3.93 17.91 -2.08
N PRO A 112 4.63 17.02 -1.34
CA PRO A 112 4.29 15.60 -1.32
C PRO A 112 2.90 15.38 -0.73
N SER A 113 2.10 14.53 -1.39
CA SER A 113 0.75 14.14 -0.96
C SER A 113 0.50 12.63 -0.96
N GLY A 114 1.51 11.83 -1.34
CA GLY A 114 1.39 10.37 -1.39
C GLY A 114 1.14 9.78 0.01
N LYS A 115 0.26 8.79 0.08
CA LYS A 115 -0.01 7.99 1.29
C LYS A 115 0.39 6.53 1.04
N LEU A 116 0.98 5.88 2.05
CA LEU A 116 1.41 4.48 1.95
C LEU A 116 0.25 3.52 1.69
N ALA A 117 0.36 2.72 0.63
CA ALA A 117 -0.59 1.64 0.34
C ALA A 117 -0.31 0.35 1.13
N GLU A 118 0.81 0.30 1.85
CA GLU A 118 1.28 -0.86 2.62
C GLU A 118 1.76 -0.41 3.99
N THR A 119 1.62 -1.28 4.99
CA THR A 119 2.24 -1.05 6.30
C THR A 119 3.73 -1.34 6.22
N TRP A 120 4.55 -0.48 6.82
CA TRP A 120 5.98 -0.70 6.96
C TRP A 120 6.29 -1.20 8.37
N PRO A 121 6.39 -2.53 8.58
CA PRO A 121 6.78 -3.07 9.88
C PRO A 121 8.24 -2.72 10.21
N HIS A 122 8.61 -2.84 11.48
CA HIS A 122 10.00 -2.64 11.88
C HIS A 122 10.91 -3.78 11.37
N ALA A 123 10.42 -5.01 11.41
CA ALA A 123 11.13 -6.18 10.90
C ALA A 123 10.19 -7.14 10.15
N LEU A 124 10.75 -7.96 9.27
CA LEU A 124 9.99 -9.05 8.62
C LEU A 124 9.32 -9.97 9.66
N ALA A 125 10.00 -10.22 10.78
CA ALA A 125 9.52 -11.07 11.87
C ALA A 125 8.22 -10.59 12.53
N ASP A 126 7.88 -9.29 12.40
CA ASP A 126 6.65 -8.71 12.95
C ASP A 126 5.42 -9.00 12.08
N THR A 127 5.61 -9.48 10.85
CA THR A 127 4.53 -9.81 9.93
C THR A 127 3.83 -11.11 10.32
N ALA A 128 2.51 -11.17 10.11
CA ALA A 128 1.70 -12.35 10.45
C ALA A 128 2.17 -13.64 9.75
N THR A 129 2.83 -13.51 8.60
CA THR A 129 3.25 -14.61 7.74
C THR A 129 4.74 -14.95 7.86
N ALA A 130 5.50 -14.27 8.72
CA ALA A 130 6.95 -14.44 8.84
C ALA A 130 7.39 -15.90 9.08
N GLY A 131 6.59 -16.66 9.83
CA GLY A 131 6.85 -18.06 10.15
C GLY A 131 6.20 -19.08 9.21
N SER A 132 5.37 -18.64 8.26
CA SER A 132 4.58 -19.52 7.37
C SER A 132 4.83 -19.28 5.88
N TYR A 133 5.52 -18.20 5.53
CA TYR A 133 5.87 -17.82 4.17
C TYR A 133 7.39 -17.72 3.98
N PRO A 134 7.96 -18.28 2.88
CA PRO A 134 7.29 -19.06 1.85
C PRO A 134 6.82 -20.42 2.37
N ALA A 135 5.76 -20.96 1.77
CA ALA A 135 5.22 -22.24 2.19
C ALA A 135 6.24 -23.40 1.97
N GLU A 136 6.52 -24.18 3.02
CA GLU A 136 7.41 -25.34 2.93
C GLU A 136 6.82 -26.50 2.11
N LYS A 137 5.49 -26.56 2.07
CA LYS A 137 4.71 -27.62 1.42
C LYS A 137 4.05 -27.09 0.14
N LYS A 138 3.35 -27.98 -0.57
CA LYS A 138 2.62 -27.65 -1.80
C LYS A 138 1.54 -26.56 -1.60
N HIS A 139 1.02 -26.42 -0.38
CA HIS A 139 -0.05 -25.48 -0.07
C HIS A 139 0.47 -24.40 0.88
N ALA A 140 0.24 -23.13 0.51
CA ALA A 140 0.33 -22.00 1.42
C ALA A 140 -1.02 -21.85 2.13
N LEU A 141 -1.04 -21.93 3.46
CA LEU A 141 -2.25 -21.76 4.26
C LEU A 141 -2.27 -20.34 4.83
N TYR A 142 -3.31 -19.59 4.49
CA TYR A 142 -3.46 -18.17 4.86
C TYR A 142 -4.14 -18.08 6.23
N LYS A 143 -3.43 -18.58 7.25
CA LYS A 143 -3.93 -18.69 8.63
C LYS A 143 -4.12 -17.34 9.31
N GLU A 144 -3.55 -16.29 8.76
CA GLU A 144 -3.80 -14.90 9.15
C GLU A 144 -5.23 -14.44 8.83
N ALA A 145 -5.96 -15.15 7.97
CA ALA A 145 -7.36 -14.86 7.63
C ALA A 145 -7.56 -13.38 7.24
N LEU A 146 -8.39 -12.64 7.99
CA LEU A 146 -8.67 -11.23 7.74
C LEU A 146 -7.51 -10.30 8.14
N TYR A 147 -6.55 -10.79 8.92
CA TYR A 147 -5.51 -9.98 9.56
C TYR A 147 -4.29 -9.79 8.66
N VAL A 148 -4.52 -9.17 7.50
CA VAL A 148 -3.48 -8.84 6.50
C VAL A 148 -3.13 -7.34 6.56
N GLY A 149 -1.83 -7.02 6.55
CA GLY A 149 -1.34 -5.64 6.58
C GLY A 149 -1.75 -4.90 7.86
N TYR A 150 -2.18 -3.65 7.75
CA TYR A 150 -2.56 -2.84 8.93
C TYR A 150 -3.62 -3.50 9.81
N ARG A 151 -4.45 -4.39 9.26
CA ARG A 151 -5.48 -5.11 10.02
C ARG A 151 -4.87 -5.91 11.18
N ILE A 152 -3.73 -6.58 10.99
CA ILE A 152 -3.06 -7.28 12.11
C ILE A 152 -2.40 -6.27 13.05
N PHE A 153 -1.64 -5.32 12.52
CA PHE A 153 -0.84 -4.40 13.35
C PHE A 153 -1.72 -3.52 14.23
N ASP A 154 -2.85 -3.03 13.71
CA ASP A 154 -3.78 -2.18 14.45
C ASP A 154 -4.59 -3.00 15.46
N SER A 155 -5.00 -4.23 15.11
CA SER A 155 -5.78 -5.09 16.02
C SER A 155 -4.94 -5.65 17.17
N ALA A 156 -3.69 -6.03 16.89
CA ALA A 156 -2.74 -6.52 17.89
C ALA A 156 -1.97 -5.39 18.59
N GLN A 157 -2.22 -4.13 18.22
CA GLN A 157 -1.54 -2.94 18.76
C GLN A 157 0.00 -3.02 18.68
N VAL A 158 0.51 -3.61 17.61
CA VAL A 158 1.95 -3.73 17.34
C VAL A 158 2.44 -2.45 16.67
N ASN A 159 3.54 -1.88 17.16
CA ASN A 159 4.15 -0.68 16.56
C ASN A 159 4.80 -1.01 15.20
N VAL A 160 4.77 -0.04 14.31
CA VAL A 160 5.28 -0.13 12.94
C VAL A 160 6.08 1.12 12.63
N ALA A 161 7.03 1.03 11.71
CA ALA A 161 7.84 2.19 11.30
C ALA A 161 6.95 3.25 10.65
N TYR A 162 6.10 2.84 9.70
CA TYR A 162 5.13 3.71 9.07
C TYR A 162 3.78 2.97 8.88
N PRO A 163 2.66 3.50 9.41
CA PRO A 163 1.37 2.85 9.30
C PRO A 163 0.78 2.97 7.88
N PHE A 164 -0.22 2.13 7.60
CA PHE A 164 -0.97 2.23 6.35
C PHE A 164 -1.64 3.60 6.22
N GLY A 165 -1.65 4.15 5.01
CA GLY A 165 -2.20 5.47 4.74
C GLY A 165 -1.35 6.63 5.27
N PHE A 166 -0.14 6.39 5.79
CA PHE A 166 0.74 7.44 6.28
C PHE A 166 1.41 8.21 5.13
N GLY A 167 1.57 9.51 5.29
CA GLY A 167 2.32 10.37 4.38
C GLY A 167 2.33 11.81 4.88
N LEU A 168 3.50 12.42 4.89
CA LEU A 168 3.71 13.80 5.32
C LEU A 168 3.50 14.78 4.17
N SER A 169 3.30 16.05 4.54
CA SER A 169 3.17 17.18 3.63
C SER A 169 4.08 18.33 4.08
N TYR A 170 4.40 19.27 3.17
CA TYR A 170 5.04 20.54 3.50
C TYR A 170 4.05 21.56 4.09
N THR A 171 2.76 21.22 4.17
CA THR A 171 1.73 21.99 4.87
C THR A 171 1.05 21.14 5.94
N THR A 172 0.12 21.74 6.69
CA THR A 172 -0.67 21.06 7.72
C THR A 172 -2.16 21.14 7.42
N PHE A 173 -2.92 20.15 7.86
CA PHE A 173 -4.37 20.07 7.67
C PHE A 173 -5.10 19.80 8.97
N ASP A 174 -6.18 20.55 9.18
CA ASP A 174 -7.13 20.38 10.27
C ASP A 174 -8.46 19.82 9.76
N TYR A 175 -9.10 19.02 10.60
CA TYR A 175 -10.35 18.32 10.33
C TYR A 175 -11.39 18.76 11.35
N SER A 176 -12.59 19.12 10.91
CA SER A 176 -13.66 19.59 11.80
C SER A 176 -15.05 19.30 11.24
N ASP A 177 -16.09 19.66 11.99
CA ASP A 177 -17.48 19.64 11.57
C ASP A 177 -17.95 18.31 10.93
N LEU A 178 -17.65 17.19 11.63
CA LEU A 178 -18.11 15.86 11.26
C LEU A 178 -19.64 15.80 11.33
N GLN A 179 -20.25 15.39 10.23
CA GLN A 179 -21.69 15.19 10.09
C GLN A 179 -21.92 13.78 9.58
N VAL A 180 -22.93 13.11 10.17
CA VAL A 180 -23.32 11.76 9.79
C VAL A 180 -24.84 11.72 9.65
N GLU A 181 -25.30 11.22 8.51
CA GLU A 181 -26.71 10.95 8.24
C GLU A 181 -26.87 9.46 8.02
N VAL A 182 -27.82 8.85 8.74
CA VAL A 182 -28.08 7.40 8.68
C VAL A 182 -29.51 7.17 8.22
N GLN A 183 -29.66 6.37 7.18
CA GLN A 183 -30.93 5.77 6.77
C GLN A 183 -30.78 4.27 6.96
N ASP A 184 -31.24 3.77 8.11
CA ASP A 184 -31.20 2.33 8.42
C ASP A 184 -32.26 1.56 7.62
N GLY A 185 -32.11 0.24 7.57
CA GLY A 185 -32.99 -0.66 6.83
C GLY A 185 -32.27 -1.95 6.44
N SER A 186 -32.83 -2.70 5.50
CA SER A 186 -32.20 -3.93 4.99
C SER A 186 -30.88 -3.69 4.27
N ASP A 187 -30.68 -2.50 3.70
CA ASP A 187 -29.42 -2.02 3.12
C ASP A 187 -29.15 -0.58 3.60
N PRO A 188 -28.51 -0.40 4.77
CA PRO A 188 -28.37 0.92 5.38
C PRO A 188 -27.53 1.83 4.49
N GLN A 189 -27.98 3.08 4.36
CA GLN A 189 -27.25 4.14 3.66
C GLN A 189 -26.71 5.11 4.70
N VAL A 190 -25.39 5.31 4.71
CA VAL A 190 -24.73 6.23 5.65
C VAL A 190 -23.96 7.27 4.86
N LYS A 191 -24.25 8.55 5.11
CA LYS A 191 -23.50 9.68 4.56
C LYS A 191 -22.65 10.30 5.63
N VAL A 192 -21.36 10.46 5.34
CA VAL A 192 -20.38 11.04 6.25
C VAL A 192 -19.77 12.25 5.57
N SER A 193 -19.66 13.39 6.26
CA SER A 193 -18.90 14.52 5.73
C SER A 193 -18.17 15.30 6.81
N CYS A 194 -17.04 15.91 6.47
CA CYS A 194 -16.29 16.77 7.37
C CYS A 194 -15.67 17.95 6.62
N ALA A 195 -15.37 19.02 7.33
CA ALA A 195 -14.56 20.12 6.82
C ALA A 195 -13.07 19.77 6.97
N VAL A 196 -12.28 20.04 5.92
CA VAL A 196 -10.82 19.97 5.92
C VAL A 196 -10.29 21.35 5.58
N ALA A 197 -9.31 21.83 6.33
CA ALA A 197 -8.68 23.12 6.11
C ALA A 197 -7.17 22.98 6.00
N ASN A 198 -6.56 23.64 5.01
CA ASN A 198 -5.11 23.78 4.94
C ASN A 198 -4.69 24.92 5.88
N THR A 199 -4.04 24.56 6.99
CA THR A 199 -3.62 25.49 8.04
C THR A 199 -2.16 25.92 7.91
N GLY A 200 -1.43 25.36 6.95
CA GLY A 200 -0.02 25.68 6.74
C GLY A 200 0.22 26.70 5.62
N PRO A 201 1.50 26.97 5.30
CA PRO A 201 1.89 28.12 4.49
C PRO A 201 1.90 27.88 2.98
N VAL A 202 1.74 26.62 2.54
CA VAL A 202 1.84 26.25 1.11
C VAL A 202 0.63 25.45 0.67
N VAL A 203 0.31 25.53 -0.62
CA VAL A 203 -0.69 24.66 -1.24
C VAL A 203 -0.34 23.19 -0.99
N GLY A 204 -1.35 22.36 -0.74
CA GLY A 204 -1.15 20.94 -0.53
C GLY A 204 -2.40 20.15 -0.85
N ALA A 205 -2.21 18.86 -1.11
CA ALA A 205 -3.29 17.89 -1.23
C ALA A 205 -3.31 17.01 0.01
N GLU A 206 -4.50 16.78 0.56
CA GLU A 206 -4.74 15.89 1.69
C GLU A 206 -5.66 14.75 1.27
N VAL A 207 -5.35 13.54 1.71
CA VAL A 207 -6.16 12.34 1.49
C VAL A 207 -6.90 12.02 2.77
N VAL A 208 -8.19 12.33 2.80
CA VAL A 208 -9.10 12.00 3.90
C VAL A 208 -9.45 10.53 3.80
N GLN A 209 -9.23 9.76 4.87
CA GLN A 209 -9.48 8.32 4.90
C GLN A 209 -10.62 8.02 5.87
N LEU A 210 -11.61 7.25 5.44
CA LEU A 210 -12.73 6.80 6.25
C LEU A 210 -12.59 5.33 6.61
N TYR A 211 -12.48 5.06 7.90
CA TYR A 211 -12.45 3.72 8.46
C TYR A 211 -13.72 3.41 9.25
N VAL A 212 -14.11 2.13 9.23
CA VAL A 212 -15.21 1.59 10.05
C VAL A 212 -14.62 0.63 11.07
N ALA A 213 -15.02 0.78 12.32
CA ALA A 213 -14.71 -0.14 13.41
C ALA A 213 -15.99 -0.64 14.07
N LYS A 214 -15.98 -1.87 14.59
CA LYS A 214 -17.03 -2.41 15.46
C LYS A 214 -16.37 -3.01 16.71
N PRO A 215 -16.21 -2.22 17.78
CA PRO A 215 -15.44 -2.63 18.96
C PRO A 215 -16.11 -3.72 19.80
N GLU A 216 -17.44 -3.78 19.78
CA GLU A 216 -18.26 -4.74 20.53
C GLU A 216 -18.95 -5.71 19.55
N GLY A 217 -18.14 -6.45 18.79
CA GLY A 217 -18.63 -7.45 17.83
C GLY A 217 -18.45 -8.88 18.33
N ASP A 218 -19.48 -9.71 18.20
CA ASP A 218 -19.42 -11.15 18.48
C ASP A 218 -18.63 -11.90 17.39
N VAL A 219 -18.66 -11.38 16.17
CA VAL A 219 -17.89 -11.89 15.03
C VAL A 219 -16.52 -11.23 15.03
N PHE A 220 -15.46 -12.04 15.06
CA PHE A 220 -14.10 -11.52 15.02
C PHE A 220 -13.87 -10.72 13.73
N ARG A 221 -13.17 -9.61 13.86
CA ARG A 221 -12.93 -8.65 12.79
C ARG A 221 -11.68 -7.83 13.10
N PRO A 222 -11.03 -7.26 12.08
CA PRO A 222 -10.03 -6.24 12.30
C PRO A 222 -10.57 -5.09 13.17
N ALA A 223 -9.71 -4.48 13.99
CA ALA A 223 -10.06 -3.33 14.84
C ALA A 223 -10.59 -2.12 14.06
N GLN A 224 -10.28 -2.06 12.75
CA GLN A 224 -10.87 -1.15 11.79
C GLN A 224 -10.61 -1.62 10.36
N GLU A 225 -11.43 -1.14 9.43
CA GLU A 225 -11.25 -1.34 8.00
C GLU A 225 -11.49 -0.05 7.23
N ILE A 226 -10.58 0.31 6.30
CA ILE A 226 -10.81 1.40 5.37
C ILE A 226 -11.99 1.06 4.44
N ARG A 227 -12.89 2.02 4.24
CA ARG A 227 -14.05 1.88 3.35
C ARG A 227 -14.03 2.89 2.21
N ALA A 228 -13.55 4.10 2.48
CA ALA A 228 -13.43 5.13 1.45
C ALA A 228 -12.24 6.05 1.74
N PHE A 229 -11.81 6.77 0.71
CA PHE A 229 -10.91 7.89 0.83
C PHE A 229 -11.19 8.88 -0.30
N ASP A 230 -10.86 10.14 -0.08
CA ASP A 230 -10.96 11.18 -1.11
C ASP A 230 -9.82 12.19 -0.94
N GLU A 231 -9.38 12.78 -2.05
CA GLU A 231 -8.29 13.74 -2.08
C GLU A 231 -8.83 15.15 -2.32
N VAL A 232 -8.36 16.10 -1.52
CA VAL A 232 -8.71 17.52 -1.70
C VAL A 232 -7.43 18.37 -1.77
N VAL A 233 -7.37 19.24 -2.77
CA VAL A 233 -6.29 20.23 -2.93
C VAL A 233 -6.76 21.56 -2.37
N LEU A 234 -5.98 22.13 -1.46
CA LEU A 234 -6.34 23.35 -0.74
C LEU A 234 -5.19 24.35 -0.76
N GLU A 235 -5.51 25.59 -1.11
CA GLU A 235 -4.63 26.75 -0.91
C GLU A 235 -4.46 27.05 0.60
N PRO A 236 -3.38 27.76 1.02
CA PRO A 236 -3.21 28.18 2.41
C PRO A 236 -4.44 28.92 2.96
N GLY A 237 -4.96 28.46 4.10
CA GLY A 237 -6.16 29.00 4.75
C GLY A 237 -7.49 28.60 4.10
N GLN A 238 -7.48 27.86 2.98
CA GLN A 238 -8.69 27.37 2.35
C GLN A 238 -9.27 26.18 3.12
N SER A 239 -10.60 26.11 3.16
CA SER A 239 -11.33 24.94 3.64
C SER A 239 -12.31 24.42 2.59
N ALA A 240 -12.52 23.11 2.58
CA ALA A 240 -13.53 22.42 1.76
C ALA A 240 -14.20 21.30 2.57
N ARG A 241 -15.41 20.92 2.17
CA ARG A 241 -16.12 19.78 2.74
C ARG A 241 -15.87 18.53 1.90
N VAL A 242 -15.41 17.47 2.54
CA VAL A 242 -15.21 16.14 1.94
C VAL A 242 -16.34 15.23 2.43
N GLY A 243 -16.88 14.41 1.54
CA GLY A 243 -18.05 13.57 1.82
C GLY A 243 -17.92 12.15 1.25
N PHE A 244 -18.52 11.20 1.97
CA PHE A 244 -18.54 9.78 1.65
C PHE A 244 -19.97 9.26 1.71
N GLU A 245 -20.33 8.42 0.75
CA GLU A 245 -21.59 7.67 0.75
C GLU A 245 -21.25 6.19 0.92
N MET A 246 -21.85 5.55 1.91
CA MET A 246 -21.63 4.16 2.28
C MET A 246 -22.94 3.37 2.18
N SER A 247 -22.83 2.10 1.77
CA SER A 247 -23.96 1.17 1.75
C SER A 247 -23.79 0.08 2.82
N GLY A 248 -24.77 -0.81 2.96
CA GLY A 248 -24.70 -1.92 3.92
C GLY A 248 -23.48 -2.81 3.72
N ARG A 249 -22.95 -2.86 2.50
CA ARG A 249 -21.72 -3.57 2.16
C ARG A 249 -20.50 -3.11 2.98
N ASP A 250 -20.45 -1.83 3.35
CA ASP A 250 -19.37 -1.23 4.13
C ASP A 250 -19.41 -1.63 5.63
N PHE A 251 -20.52 -2.19 6.08
CA PHE A 251 -20.70 -2.66 7.46
C PHE A 251 -20.74 -4.19 7.58
N ALA A 252 -20.79 -4.88 6.44
CA ALA A 252 -21.02 -6.31 6.34
C ALA A 252 -19.75 -7.16 6.40
N TYR A 253 -19.88 -8.36 6.96
CA TYR A 253 -18.88 -9.42 6.96
C TYR A 253 -19.40 -10.62 6.15
N TYR A 254 -18.49 -11.49 5.68
CA TYR A 254 -18.89 -12.68 4.94
C TYR A 254 -19.25 -13.78 5.93
N HIS A 255 -20.51 -14.20 5.95
CA HIS A 255 -20.98 -15.23 6.83
C HIS A 255 -20.78 -16.61 6.19
N VAL A 256 -19.78 -17.36 6.67
CA VAL A 256 -19.38 -18.66 6.07
C VAL A 256 -20.49 -19.72 6.09
N GLY A 257 -21.37 -19.73 7.09
CA GLY A 257 -22.50 -20.67 7.17
C GLY A 257 -23.56 -20.43 6.09
N ASN A 258 -24.07 -19.20 5.99
CA ASN A 258 -25.06 -18.76 5.00
C ASN A 258 -24.48 -18.59 3.59
N SER A 259 -23.15 -18.44 3.45
CA SER A 259 -22.50 -18.06 2.19
C SER A 259 -22.95 -16.73 1.60
N GLU A 260 -23.26 -15.77 2.49
CA GLU A 260 -23.82 -14.46 2.14
C GLU A 260 -23.14 -13.35 2.96
N TRP A 261 -23.39 -12.10 2.56
CA TRP A 261 -22.92 -10.93 3.30
C TRP A 261 -23.96 -10.52 4.33
N GLU A 262 -23.53 -10.45 5.58
CA GLU A 262 -24.39 -10.16 6.73
C GLU A 262 -23.90 -8.93 7.48
N ILE A 263 -24.81 -8.20 8.12
CA ILE A 263 -24.48 -7.02 8.95
C ILE A 263 -24.77 -7.39 10.40
N GLU A 264 -23.74 -7.36 11.22
CA GLU A 264 -23.91 -7.57 12.66
C GLU A 264 -24.48 -6.29 13.28
N GLY A 265 -25.62 -6.37 13.97
CA GLY A 265 -26.26 -5.21 14.57
C GLY A 265 -25.43 -4.53 15.68
N GLY A 266 -25.88 -3.35 16.07
CA GLY A 266 -25.33 -2.54 17.16
C GLY A 266 -24.42 -1.41 16.71
N THR A 267 -23.56 -0.96 17.61
CA THR A 267 -22.74 0.24 17.42
C THR A 267 -21.55 -0.01 16.50
N TYR A 268 -21.43 0.84 15.49
CA TYR A 268 -20.24 1.00 14.66
C TYR A 268 -19.63 2.38 14.91
N GLU A 269 -18.30 2.44 14.85
CA GLU A 269 -17.54 3.69 14.93
C GLU A 269 -16.97 4.05 13.56
N LEU A 270 -17.35 5.22 13.08
CA LEU A 270 -16.81 5.86 11.89
C LEU A 270 -15.62 6.71 12.30
N ARG A 271 -14.47 6.50 11.66
CA ARG A 271 -13.21 7.19 11.96
C ARG A 271 -12.73 7.91 10.71
N VAL A 272 -12.75 9.25 10.74
CA VAL A 272 -12.13 10.08 9.71
C VAL A 272 -10.70 10.36 10.12
N SER A 273 -9.76 10.01 9.25
CA SER A 273 -8.35 9.90 9.59
C SER A 273 -7.45 10.44 8.48
N ALA A 274 -6.22 10.82 8.86
CA ALA A 274 -5.14 11.18 7.93
C ALA A 274 -4.20 9.98 7.62
N SER A 275 -4.28 8.91 8.43
CA SER A 275 -3.68 7.58 8.22
C SER A 275 -4.42 6.55 9.10
N SER A 276 -4.11 5.25 9.00
CA SER A 276 -4.75 4.24 9.86
C SER A 276 -4.55 4.49 11.37
N ARG A 277 -3.49 5.22 11.75
CA ARG A 277 -3.17 5.53 13.15
C ARG A 277 -3.28 7.00 13.51
N ASP A 278 -3.79 7.83 12.60
CA ASP A 278 -4.00 9.26 12.83
C ASP A 278 -5.48 9.60 12.66
N VAL A 279 -6.28 9.15 13.63
CA VAL A 279 -7.73 9.39 13.66
C VAL A 279 -7.99 10.82 14.15
N ARG A 280 -8.64 11.62 13.31
CA ARG A 280 -8.91 13.04 13.59
C ARG A 280 -10.32 13.27 14.12
N LEU A 281 -11.31 12.58 13.57
CA LEU A 281 -12.71 12.69 13.99
C LEU A 281 -13.35 11.31 14.13
N ARG A 282 -14.29 11.18 15.07
CA ARG A 282 -15.02 9.94 15.36
C ARG A 282 -16.51 10.22 15.46
N ALA A 283 -17.33 9.30 14.97
CA ALA A 283 -18.77 9.28 15.19
C ALA A 283 -19.24 7.85 15.41
N ALA A 284 -20.27 7.67 16.23
CA ALA A 284 -20.95 6.39 16.40
C ALA A 284 -22.21 6.35 15.53
N VAL A 285 -22.49 5.20 14.94
CA VAL A 285 -23.75 4.90 14.24
C VAL A 285 -24.31 3.58 14.76
N GLU A 286 -25.62 3.54 14.97
CA GLU A 286 -26.36 2.33 15.32
C GLU A 286 -26.99 1.75 14.06
N LEU A 287 -26.80 0.44 13.84
CA LEU A 287 -27.42 -0.28 12.74
C LEU A 287 -28.19 -1.49 13.28
N SER A 288 -29.39 -1.73 12.76
CA SER A 288 -30.23 -2.88 13.15
C SER A 288 -29.57 -4.23 12.81
N GLY A 289 -28.75 -4.25 11.75
CA GLY A 289 -28.15 -5.47 11.22
C GLY A 289 -29.16 -6.39 10.53
N THR A 290 -28.68 -7.53 10.04
CA THR A 290 -29.50 -8.52 9.32
C THR A 290 -30.12 -9.58 10.24
N GLY A 291 -29.68 -9.64 11.51
CA GLY A 291 -30.16 -10.63 12.48
C GLY A 291 -29.61 -12.04 12.28
N ALA A 292 -28.56 -12.20 11.47
CA ALA A 292 -27.87 -13.48 11.30
C ALA A 292 -27.20 -13.93 12.61
N ALA A 293 -27.25 -15.24 12.88
CA ALA A 293 -26.55 -15.84 14.01
C ALA A 293 -25.02 -15.70 13.83
N ASN A 294 -24.27 -15.78 14.93
CA ASN A 294 -22.81 -15.78 14.85
C ASN A 294 -22.32 -17.10 14.23
N PRO A 295 -21.61 -17.09 13.08
CA PRO A 295 -21.13 -18.32 12.43
C PRO A 295 -20.08 -19.07 13.27
N TYR A 296 -19.53 -18.44 14.30
CA TYR A 296 -18.48 -18.98 15.15
C TYR A 296 -18.95 -19.29 16.57
N GLU A 297 -20.26 -19.27 16.82
CA GLU A 297 -20.81 -19.63 18.13
C GLU A 297 -20.42 -21.08 18.50
N GLY A 298 -19.87 -21.26 19.70
CA GLY A 298 -19.39 -22.55 20.20
C GLY A 298 -18.09 -23.07 19.56
N LEU A 299 -17.44 -22.33 18.66
CA LEU A 299 -16.16 -22.68 18.07
C LEU A 299 -14.98 -21.99 18.77
N ASP A 300 -13.83 -22.67 18.83
CA ASP A 300 -12.58 -22.07 19.33
C ASP A 300 -11.93 -21.18 18.26
N VAL A 301 -12.30 -19.91 18.25
CA VAL A 301 -11.75 -18.86 17.38
C VAL A 301 -11.08 -17.74 18.18
N GLU A 302 -10.70 -18.00 19.44
CA GLU A 302 -10.14 -16.98 20.34
C GLU A 302 -8.84 -16.36 19.80
N VAL A 303 -8.03 -17.15 19.09
CA VAL A 303 -6.80 -16.66 18.44
C VAL A 303 -7.10 -15.55 17.43
N TYR A 304 -8.24 -15.62 16.73
CA TYR A 304 -8.68 -14.60 15.80
C TYR A 304 -9.30 -13.42 16.52
N LYS A 305 -10.15 -13.64 17.53
CA LYS A 305 -10.73 -12.55 18.34
C LYS A 305 -9.68 -11.65 18.99
N ARG A 306 -8.54 -12.24 19.40
CA ARG A 306 -7.42 -11.52 20.03
C ARG A 306 -6.34 -11.07 19.05
N ALA A 307 -6.55 -11.23 17.74
CA ALA A 307 -5.56 -10.93 16.70
C ALA A 307 -4.18 -11.59 16.93
N GLN A 308 -4.15 -12.82 17.45
CA GLN A 308 -2.92 -13.59 17.71
C GLN A 308 -2.64 -14.63 16.61
N VAL A 309 -2.92 -14.28 15.35
CA VAL A 309 -3.01 -15.23 14.23
C VAL A 309 -1.74 -16.02 13.92
N SER A 310 -0.56 -15.53 14.32
CA SER A 310 0.69 -16.29 14.23
C SER A 310 0.68 -17.58 15.07
N ARG A 311 -0.26 -17.69 16.01
CA ARG A 311 -0.49 -18.87 16.87
C ARG A 311 -1.66 -19.74 16.40
N ALA A 312 -2.24 -19.46 15.24
CA ALA A 312 -3.42 -20.20 14.75
C ALA A 312 -3.07 -21.66 14.42
N SER A 313 -3.74 -22.59 15.11
CA SER A 313 -3.65 -24.02 14.83
C SER A 313 -4.40 -24.41 13.56
N ASP A 314 -4.18 -25.63 13.07
CA ASP A 314 -4.96 -26.17 11.94
C ASP A 314 -6.45 -26.33 12.32
N GLU A 315 -6.74 -26.60 13.60
CA GLU A 315 -8.09 -26.71 14.14
C GLU A 315 -8.79 -25.35 14.18
N ALA A 316 -8.14 -24.31 14.70
CA ALA A 316 -8.69 -22.96 14.71
C ALA A 316 -8.91 -22.44 13.29
N PHE A 317 -7.98 -22.73 12.37
CA PHE A 317 -8.14 -22.41 10.95
C PHE A 317 -9.29 -23.18 10.29
N ALA A 318 -9.44 -24.47 10.58
CA ALA A 318 -10.56 -25.26 10.09
C ALA A 318 -11.92 -24.76 10.64
N ALA A 319 -11.95 -24.27 11.89
CA ALA A 319 -13.14 -23.72 12.50
C ALA A 319 -13.66 -22.50 11.73
N ILE A 320 -12.78 -21.58 11.32
CA ILE A 320 -13.21 -20.40 10.55
C ILE A 320 -13.59 -20.73 9.09
N LEU A 321 -13.07 -21.83 8.53
CA LEU A 321 -13.41 -22.29 7.18
C LEU A 321 -14.71 -23.11 7.14
N GLY A 322 -15.14 -23.68 8.26
CA GLY A 322 -16.21 -24.68 8.30
C GLY A 322 -15.82 -26.06 7.75
N HIS A 323 -14.55 -26.24 7.36
CA HIS A 323 -14.00 -27.52 6.90
C HIS A 323 -12.49 -27.59 7.15
N ARG A 324 -11.93 -28.81 7.12
CA ARG A 324 -10.47 -28.98 7.23
C ARG A 324 -9.76 -28.41 6.00
N GLY A 325 -8.64 -27.74 6.23
CA GLY A 325 -7.74 -27.30 5.17
C GLY A 325 -7.10 -28.48 4.42
N PRO A 326 -6.52 -28.23 3.23
CA PRO A 326 -5.91 -29.27 2.42
C PRO A 326 -4.70 -29.88 3.14
N GLN A 327 -4.69 -31.22 3.29
CA GLN A 327 -3.53 -31.93 3.82
C GLN A 327 -2.44 -32.01 2.75
N SER A 328 -1.31 -31.34 2.99
CA SER A 328 -0.15 -31.48 2.12
C SER A 328 0.74 -32.63 2.59
N ARG A 329 0.86 -33.68 1.75
CA ARG A 329 2.01 -34.61 1.80
C ARG A 329 3.24 -33.89 1.25
N CYS A 330 4.44 -34.20 1.75
CA CYS A 330 5.69 -33.67 1.19
C CYS A 330 5.72 -33.89 -0.33
N TYR A 331 5.96 -32.83 -1.09
CA TYR A 331 6.13 -32.91 -2.53
C TYR A 331 7.44 -33.65 -2.84
N ARG A 332 7.35 -34.92 -3.27
CA ARG A 332 8.49 -35.69 -3.83
C ARG A 332 8.68 -35.42 -5.33
N GLY A 333 8.55 -34.18 -5.78
CA GLY A 333 8.96 -33.78 -7.13
C GLY A 333 10.26 -33.02 -7.06
N ARG A 334 11.20 -33.30 -7.98
CA ARG A 334 12.49 -32.61 -8.07
C ARG A 334 12.24 -31.10 -8.00
N ARG A 335 12.82 -30.42 -7.01
CA ARG A 335 12.92 -28.96 -7.00
C ARG A 335 13.58 -28.56 -8.32
N GLN A 336 12.80 -28.05 -9.27
CA GLN A 336 13.34 -27.14 -10.28
C GLN A 336 13.18 -25.73 -9.72
N VAL A 337 13.74 -25.51 -8.53
CA VAL A 337 14.19 -24.16 -8.18
C VAL A 337 15.40 -23.96 -9.06
N SER A 338 15.35 -23.04 -10.02
CA SER A 338 16.54 -22.58 -10.72
C SER A 338 17.45 -21.86 -9.73
N ARG A 339 18.11 -22.64 -8.86
CA ARG A 339 19.37 -22.24 -8.25
C ARG A 339 20.39 -22.33 -9.37
N THR A 340 20.47 -21.30 -10.18
CA THR A 340 21.65 -21.07 -11.01
C THR A 340 22.57 -20.21 -10.15
N PRO A 341 23.67 -20.76 -9.59
CA PRO A 341 24.76 -19.92 -9.12
C PRO A 341 25.27 -19.13 -10.33
N GLY A 342 25.46 -17.82 -10.16
CA GLY A 342 25.90 -16.95 -11.23
C GLY A 342 27.15 -17.48 -11.91
N HIS A 343 27.03 -17.77 -13.20
CA HIS A 343 28.06 -17.64 -14.23
C HIS A 343 27.36 -17.62 -15.59
N LEU A 344 26.87 -16.45 -15.99
CA LEU A 344 26.42 -16.23 -17.36
C LEU A 344 27.65 -16.04 -18.25
N ASN A 345 28.14 -17.15 -18.80
CA ASN A 345 28.84 -17.14 -20.07
C ASN A 345 28.24 -18.27 -20.93
N ALA A 346 28.01 -17.95 -22.20
CA ALA A 346 27.55 -18.79 -23.31
C ALA A 346 26.06 -18.68 -23.68
N THR A 347 25.88 -18.02 -24.84
CA THR A 347 24.77 -18.10 -25.80
C THR A 347 24.04 -19.44 -25.80
N ALA A 348 22.73 -19.43 -25.53
CA ALA A 348 21.82 -20.53 -25.84
C ALA A 348 20.72 -20.03 -26.79
N ARG A 349 20.68 -20.66 -27.98
CA ARG A 349 19.64 -20.49 -29.00
C ARG A 349 18.32 -21.02 -28.46
N ILE A 350 17.24 -20.29 -28.69
CA ILE A 350 15.87 -20.72 -28.40
C ILE A 350 15.37 -21.54 -29.60
N ASP A 351 15.13 -22.83 -29.38
CA ASP A 351 14.36 -23.68 -30.30
C ASP A 351 12.87 -23.49 -30.02
N THR A 352 12.15 -22.81 -30.92
CA THR A 352 10.69 -22.71 -30.89
C THR A 352 10.08 -23.84 -31.71
N GLY A 353 9.72 -24.95 -31.05
CA GLY A 353 8.90 -25.99 -31.63
C GLY A 353 7.41 -25.61 -31.60
N PHE A 354 6.93 -24.91 -32.63
CA PHE A 354 5.49 -24.74 -32.88
C PHE A 354 5.10 -25.53 -34.14
N SER A 355 4.22 -26.52 -33.95
CA SER A 355 3.65 -27.34 -35.01
C SER A 355 2.64 -26.54 -35.81
N ALA A 356 2.86 -26.44 -37.13
CA ALA A 356 2.05 -25.68 -38.07
C ALA A 356 0.84 -26.50 -38.56
N ALA A 357 -0.37 -26.07 -38.24
CA ALA A 357 -1.57 -26.43 -39.00
C ALA A 357 -1.76 -25.42 -40.15
N ARG A 358 -1.75 -25.91 -41.39
CA ARG A 358 -1.95 -25.12 -42.61
C ARG A 358 -3.45 -24.85 -42.82
N CYS A 359 -3.81 -23.59 -43.05
CA CYS A 359 -4.89 -23.22 -43.96
C CYS A 359 -4.39 -22.16 -44.93
N ALA A 360 -4.56 -22.44 -46.22
CA ALA A 360 -4.11 -21.63 -47.34
C ALA A 360 -5.05 -20.47 -47.62
N GLY A 361 -4.52 -19.34 -48.13
CA GLY A 361 -5.29 -18.48 -49.03
C GLY A 361 -5.03 -16.97 -48.97
N ARG A 362 -4.34 -16.49 -50.02
CA ARG A 362 -4.33 -15.14 -50.64
C ARG A 362 -3.44 -14.01 -50.05
N PRO A 363 -2.62 -13.34 -50.90
CA PRO A 363 -1.81 -12.19 -50.54
C PRO A 363 -2.53 -10.86 -50.80
N VAL A 364 -2.22 -9.82 -50.02
CA VAL A 364 -2.52 -8.42 -50.37
C VAL A 364 -1.24 -7.59 -50.28
N PHE A 365 -1.07 -6.78 -51.31
CA PHE A 365 0.07 -5.99 -51.72
C PHE A 365 0.57 -4.95 -50.70
N HIS A 366 1.88 -4.70 -50.76
CA HIS A 366 2.55 -3.50 -50.26
C HIS A 366 2.13 -2.25 -51.05
N GLY A 367 1.91 -1.15 -50.33
CA GLY A 367 1.83 0.21 -50.88
C GLY A 367 2.23 1.22 -49.83
N GLY A 368 3.49 1.66 -49.86
CA GLY A 368 3.97 2.80 -49.09
C GLY A 368 3.64 4.11 -49.81
N ALA A 369 3.38 5.17 -49.04
CA ALA A 369 3.42 6.55 -49.53
C ALA A 369 3.95 7.48 -48.43
N ARG A 370 4.94 8.30 -48.80
CA ARG A 370 5.58 9.32 -47.97
C ARG A 370 4.77 10.62 -47.96
N ALA A 371 4.80 11.26 -46.79
CA ALA A 371 4.77 12.68 -46.41
C ALA A 371 4.27 13.78 -47.37
N ALA A 372 3.40 14.66 -46.85
CA ALA A 372 3.39 16.09 -47.18
C ALA A 372 2.81 16.95 -46.03
N GLY A 373 3.56 17.99 -45.64
CA GLY A 373 3.05 19.33 -45.32
C GLY A 373 2.27 19.60 -44.03
N CYS A 374 2.93 20.25 -43.06
CA CYS A 374 2.30 21.04 -41.99
C CYS A 374 1.94 22.45 -42.51
N PRO A 375 0.91 23.12 -41.95
CA PRO A 375 1.23 24.36 -41.25
C PRO A 375 0.46 24.59 -39.94
N ARG A 376 1.26 25.00 -38.93
CA ARG A 376 1.03 25.96 -37.83
C ARG A 376 -0.33 26.00 -37.11
N GLY A 377 -0.23 25.78 -35.79
CA GLY A 377 -0.80 26.67 -34.79
C GLY A 377 -2.13 26.23 -34.19
N LEU A 378 -2.07 25.54 -33.06
CA LEU A 378 -3.05 25.60 -31.97
C LEU A 378 -2.44 24.92 -30.74
N ARG A 379 -2.40 25.66 -29.62
CA ARG A 379 -1.99 25.15 -28.30
C ARG A 379 -2.91 23.99 -27.92
N LYS A 380 -2.35 22.80 -27.70
CA LYS A 380 -3.10 21.70 -27.07
C LYS A 380 -3.22 21.97 -25.57
N PRO A 381 -4.42 21.79 -24.97
CA PRO A 381 -4.54 21.78 -23.51
C PRO A 381 -3.84 20.54 -22.95
N ARG A 382 -3.26 20.69 -21.76
CA ARG A 382 -2.70 19.59 -20.96
C ARG A 382 -3.79 18.55 -20.75
N CYS A 383 -3.59 17.34 -21.29
CA CYS A 383 -4.37 16.18 -20.87
C CYS A 383 -3.96 15.83 -19.45
N PHE A 384 -4.75 16.29 -18.47
CA PHE A 384 -4.83 15.67 -17.17
C PHE A 384 -5.50 14.31 -17.35
N MET A 385 -4.77 13.24 -17.07
CA MET A 385 -5.32 11.90 -17.03
C MET A 385 -5.94 11.70 -15.65
N GLY A 386 -7.11 12.33 -15.45
CA GLY A 386 -7.97 12.04 -14.31
C GLY A 386 -8.65 10.70 -14.57
N ILE A 387 -8.37 9.71 -13.73
CA ILE A 387 -9.16 8.48 -13.66
C ILE A 387 -10.50 8.89 -13.02
N CYS A 388 -11.44 9.32 -13.86
CA CYS A 388 -12.81 9.58 -13.45
C CYS A 388 -13.51 8.23 -13.30
N GLY A 389 -13.59 7.73 -12.07
CA GLY A 389 -14.47 6.61 -11.72
C GLY A 389 -15.92 7.04 -11.82
N ARG A 390 -16.53 6.93 -13.02
CA ARG A 390 -17.99 6.93 -13.17
C ARG A 390 -18.45 5.51 -13.46
N ARG A 391 -19.27 5.00 -12.55
CA ARG A 391 -20.04 3.76 -12.72
C ARG A 391 -20.93 3.89 -13.96
N CYS A 392 -20.70 3.05 -14.97
CA CYS A 392 -21.68 2.82 -16.03
C CYS A 392 -22.67 1.75 -15.54
N SER A 393 -23.87 2.18 -15.16
CA SER A 393 -25.03 1.31 -14.97
C SER A 393 -25.47 0.76 -16.33
N TRP A 394 -25.38 -0.55 -16.54
CA TRP A 394 -26.06 -1.20 -17.66
C TRP A 394 -27.50 -1.47 -17.27
N GLY A 395 -28.40 -0.63 -17.78
CA GLY A 395 -29.84 -0.84 -17.72
C GLY A 395 -30.23 -2.00 -18.64
N SER A 396 -31.02 -2.92 -18.10
CA SER A 396 -31.71 -3.95 -18.86
C SER A 396 -32.73 -3.31 -19.80
N MET A 397 -32.58 -3.51 -21.10
CA MET A 397 -33.68 -3.43 -22.06
C MET A 397 -33.87 -4.83 -22.63
N GLY A 398 -34.91 -5.50 -22.15
CA GLY A 398 -35.53 -6.56 -22.92
C GLY A 398 -36.32 -5.97 -24.08
N LEU A 399 -36.42 -6.71 -25.17
CA LEU A 399 -37.62 -6.84 -26.00
C LEU A 399 -37.39 -7.93 -27.05
N THR A 400 -38.26 -8.95 -26.95
CA THR A 400 -38.71 -9.96 -27.95
C THR A 400 -37.70 -10.80 -28.69
#